data_AF-A0A959UTR7-F1
#
_entry.id   AF-A0A959UTR7-F1
#
_cell.length_a   1.000
_cell.length_b   1.000
_cell.length_c   1.000
_cell.angle_alpha   90.00
_cell.angle_beta   90.00
_cell.angle_gamma   90.00
#
_symmetry.space_group_name_H-M   'P 1'
#
loop_
_entity.id
_entity.type
_entity.pdbx_description
1 polymer ?
#
loop_
_entity_poly.entity_id
_entity_poly.type
_entity_poly.pdbx_seq_one_letter_code
_entity_poly.pdbx_strand_id
1 'polypeptide(L)' 'DAIAILAGVMVNDLRIGYSYDLTISRLAGYTAGSHEVSLVYELADRRKKKAMSKRRVVPCAKF' A
#
# COMPACT_ATOMS: atom_id res chain seq x y z
N ASP A 1 17.06 10.28 -8.95
CA ASP A 1 16.02 11.29 -8.69
C ASP A 1 14.71 10.81 -9.30
N ALA A 2 13.67 10.64 -8.49
CA ALA A 2 12.40 10.02 -8.90
C ALA A 2 11.22 10.53 -8.06
N ILE A 3 10.04 10.60 -8.68
CA ILE A 3 8.76 10.90 -8.04
C ILE A 3 7.89 9.65 -8.09
N ALA A 4 7.36 9.22 -6.96
CA ALA A 4 6.39 8.13 -6.91
C ALA A 4 4.96 8.70 -6.88
N ILE A 5 4.11 8.22 -7.79
CA ILE A 5 2.66 8.50 -7.81
C ILE A 5 1.94 7.25 -7.30
N LEU A 6 1.05 7.43 -6.33
CA LEU A 6 0.26 6.35 -5.74
C LEU A 6 -1.22 6.70 -5.86
N ALA A 7 -2.00 5.77 -6.41
CA ALA A 7 -3.44 5.83 -6.44
C ALA A 7 -4.01 4.57 -5.78
N GLY A 8 -5.10 4.69 -5.03
CA GLY A 8 -5.70 3.53 -4.39
C GLY A 8 -7.16 3.74 -4.05
N VAL A 9 -7.93 2.64 -4.10
CA VAL A 9 -9.34 2.59 -3.74
C VAL A 9 -9.58 1.48 -2.73
N MET A 10 -10.49 1.75 -1.78
CA MET A 10 -10.92 0.77 -0.79
C MET A 10 -12.41 0.53 -0.97
N VAL A 11 -12.79 -0.73 -1.23
CA VAL A 11 -14.17 -1.17 -1.36
C VAL A 11 -14.40 -2.30 -0.38
N ASN A 12 -15.11 -2.02 0.72
CA ASN A 12 -15.35 -2.94 1.82
C ASN A 12 -14.05 -3.54 2.38
N ASP A 13 -13.81 -4.83 2.11
CA ASP A 13 -12.67 -5.60 2.61
C ASP A 13 -11.61 -5.81 1.51
N LEU A 14 -11.80 -5.21 0.32
CA LEU A 14 -10.86 -5.19 -0.79
C LEU A 14 -10.20 -3.81 -0.89
N ARG A 15 -8.87 -3.79 -1.00
CA ARG A 15 -8.07 -2.60 -1.28
C ARG A 15 -7.26 -2.85 -2.53
N ILE A 16 -7.33 -1.91 -3.47
CA ILE A 16 -6.57 -1.95 -4.71
C ILE A 16 -5.71 -0.69 -4.71
N GLY A 17 -4.41 -0.88 -4.90
CA GLY A 17 -3.42 0.17 -5.01
C GLY A 17 -2.69 0.07 -6.34
N TYR A 18 -2.21 1.21 -6.81
CA TYR A 18 -1.41 1.34 -8.01
C TYR A 18 -0.30 2.34 -7.74
N SER A 19 0.95 1.94 -7.97
CA SER A 19 2.13 2.80 -7.87
C SER A 19 2.75 3.00 -9.24
N TYR A 20 3.31 4.18 -9.43
CA TYR A 20 4.08 4.50 -10.61
C TYR A 20 5.26 5.38 -10.26
N ASP A 21 6.47 4.87 -10.51
CA ASP A 21 7.71 5.56 -10.24
C ASP A 21 8.20 6.29 -11.50
N LEU A 22 8.19 7.62 -11.45
CA LEU A 22 8.68 8.52 -12.48
C LEU A 22 10.11 8.94 -12.18
N THR A 23 11.08 8.38 -12.89
CA THR A 23 12.47 8.83 -12.83
C THR A 23 12.62 10.17 -13.56
N ILE A 24 13.17 11.21 -12.92
CA ILE A 24 13.29 12.58 -13.47
C ILE A 24 14.60 12.80 -14.25
N SER A 25 15.50 11.81 -14.26
CA SER A 25 16.85 11.95 -14.82
C SER A 25 16.85 12.01 -16.36
N ARG A 26 17.90 12.55 -17.01
CA ARG A 26 18.03 12.70 -18.49
C ARG A 26 17.91 11.40 -19.31
N LEU A 27 17.80 10.24 -18.66
CA LEU A 27 17.52 8.92 -19.24
C LEU A 27 16.02 8.53 -19.22
N ALA A 28 15.16 9.39 -18.68
CA ALA A 28 13.71 9.19 -18.56
C ALA A 28 12.99 9.04 -19.91
N GLY A 29 13.63 9.45 -21.01
CA GLY A 29 13.11 9.23 -22.36
C GLY A 29 13.18 7.77 -22.85
N TYR A 30 13.89 6.89 -22.12
CA TYR A 30 14.10 5.49 -22.53
C TYR A 30 13.36 4.46 -21.66
N THR A 31 13.13 4.76 -20.38
CA THR A 31 12.39 3.89 -19.46
C THR A 31 11.13 4.60 -19.01
N ALA A 32 9.99 4.17 -19.53
CA ALA A 32 8.66 4.71 -19.24
C ALA A 32 8.18 4.42 -17.80
N GLY A 33 9.06 4.49 -16.80
CA GLY A 33 8.76 4.20 -15.39
C GLY A 33 8.52 2.73 -15.07
N SER A 34 8.20 2.46 -13.80
CA SER A 34 7.77 1.14 -13.30
C SER A 34 6.30 1.22 -12.87
N HIS A 35 5.47 0.32 -13.40
CA HIS A 35 4.05 0.20 -13.06
C HIS A 35 3.84 -0.94 -12.08
N GLU A 36 3.25 -0.65 -10.93
CA GLU A 36 2.99 -1.64 -9.90
C GLU A 36 1.53 -1.65 -9.50
N VAL A 37 0.95 -2.85 -9.39
CA VAL A 37 -0.44 -3.04 -8.95
C VAL A 37 -0.42 -3.86 -7.66
N SER A 38 -1.05 -3.32 -6.62
CA SER A 38 -1.21 -3.96 -5.33
C SER A 38 -2.67 -4.33 -5.10
N LEU A 39 -2.94 -5.59 -4.73
CA LEU A 39 -4.27 -6.04 -4.36
C LEU A 39 -4.23 -6.69 -2.98
N VAL A 40 -5.07 -6.17 -2.07
CA VAL A 40 -5.14 -6.62 -0.69
C VAL A 40 -6.58 -6.99 -0.39
N TYR A 41 -6.82 -8.24 -0.02
CA TYR A 41 -8.13 -8.72 0.39
C TYR A 41 -8.11 -9.16 1.85
N GLU A 42 -8.99 -8.59 2.66
CA GLU A 42 -9.04 -8.85 4.10
C GLU A 42 -10.13 -9.89 4.41
N LEU A 43 -9.72 -11.14 4.71
CA LEU A 43 -10.63 -12.24 5.07
C LEU A 43 -11.11 -12.20 6.54
N ALA A 44 -10.94 -11.08 7.24
CA ALA A 44 -11.18 -11.01 8.68
C ALA A 44 -12.66 -10.78 9.02
N ASP A 45 -13.21 -11.62 9.90
CA ASP A 45 -14.55 -11.40 10.47
C ASP A 45 -14.58 -10.08 11.27
N ARG A 46 -15.43 -9.14 10.84
CA ARG A 46 -15.59 -7.81 11.44
C ARG A 46 -15.88 -7.86 12.94
N ARG A 47 -16.55 -8.91 13.45
CA ARG A 47 -16.80 -9.10 14.90
C ARG A 47 -15.53 -9.46 15.67
N LYS A 48 -14.71 -10.36 15.11
CA LYS A 48 -13.41 -10.73 15.68
C LYS A 48 -12.40 -9.58 15.62
N LYS A 49 -12.49 -8.72 14.61
CA LYS A 49 -11.60 -7.54 14.45
C LYS A 49 -11.72 -6.54 15.60
N LYS A 50 -12.94 -6.20 16.04
CA LYS A 50 -13.15 -5.34 17.23
C LYS A 50 -12.63 -5.96 18.52
N ALA A 51 -12.81 -7.28 18.68
CA ALA A 51 -12.31 -8.01 19.85
C ALA A 51 -10.76 -8.11 19.86
N MET A 52 -10.13 -8.30 18.70
CA MET A 52 -8.67 -8.32 18.53
C MET A 52 -8.02 -6.95 18.67
N SER A 53 -8.64 -5.88 18.15
CA SER A 53 -8.12 -4.51 18.25
C SER A 53 -8.03 -4.01 19.69
N LYS A 54 -8.93 -4.46 20.58
CA LYS A 54 -8.84 -4.15 22.02
C LYS A 54 -7.72 -4.90 22.74
N ARG A 55 -7.23 -6.01 22.19
CA ARG A 55 -6.21 -6.88 22.82
C ARG A 55 -4.79 -6.64 22.32
N ARG A 56 -4.59 -5.77 21.33
CA ARG A 56 -3.30 -5.59 20.67
C ARG A 56 -2.60 -4.32 21.16
N VAL A 57 -2.11 -4.34 22.40
CA VAL A 57 -1.01 -3.44 22.80
C VAL A 57 0.25 -4.08 22.25
N VAL A 58 0.69 -3.65 21.06
CA VAL A 58 2.00 -4.03 20.56
C VAL A 58 2.99 -3.12 21.27
N PRO A 59 3.88 -3.63 22.15
CA PRO A 59 4.91 -2.78 22.73
C PRO A 59 5.76 -2.19 21.60
N CYS A 60 6.04 -0.89 21.67
CA CYS A 60 6.88 -0.22 20.69
C CYS A 60 8.24 -0.94 20.60
N ALA A 61 8.71 -1.18 19.37
CA ALA A 61 10.04 -1.71 19.14
C ALA A 61 11.07 -0.76 19.77
N LYS A 62 11.66 -1.16 20.89
CA LYS A 62 12.83 -0.49 21.46
C LYS A 62 14.04 -0.98 20.67
N PHE A 63 14.68 -0.08 19.94
CA PHE A 63 16.03 -0.22 19.43
C PHE A 63 17.00 0.42 20.42
#